data_AF-A0A2V2GEC4-F1
#
_entry.id   AF-A0A2V2GEC4-F1
#
_cell.length_a   1.000
_cell.length_b   1.000
_cell.length_c   1.000
_cell.angle_alpha   90.00
_cell.angle_beta   90.00
_cell.angle_gamma   90.00
#
_symmetry.space_group_name_H-M   'P 1'
#
loop_
_entity.id
_entity.type
_entity.pdbx_description
1 polymer ?
#
loop_
_entity_poly.entity_id
_entity_poly.type
_entity_poly.pdbx_seq_one_letter_code
_entity_poly.pdbx_strand_id
1 'polypeptide(L)'
;MKTFDINEKIVVSIDPDSAEFAGRVFDTLSAVDKKQRRLIRAKGIASADYYDLSKSTERSMRQQIDTLFNAPVCEAVFGADPIFALSGGCPLWFNLLEGIIHTLSVPPTTECRRIMKRYAAKRR
;
A
#
# COMPACT_ATOMS: atom_id res chain seq x y z
N MET A 1 -15.95 -12.26 -8.58
CA MET A 1 -15.31 -11.11 -9.25
C MET A 1 -16.25 -9.91 -9.27
N LYS A 2 -15.83 -8.79 -8.64
CA LYS A 2 -16.57 -7.53 -8.53
C LYS A 2 -15.69 -6.38 -9.05
N THR A 3 -16.30 -5.42 -9.72
CA THR A 3 -15.62 -4.20 -10.14
C THR A 3 -15.69 -3.17 -9.02
N PHE A 4 -14.54 -2.58 -8.69
CA PHE A 4 -14.42 -1.52 -7.71
C PHE A 4 -13.94 -0.26 -8.40
N ASP A 5 -14.70 0.81 -8.25
CA ASP A 5 -14.25 2.14 -8.59
C ASP A 5 -13.41 2.67 -7.42
N ILE A 6 -12.16 3.05 -7.72
CA ILE A 6 -11.27 3.68 -6.76
C ILE A 6 -11.23 5.19 -7.05
N ASN A 7 -11.93 5.95 -6.22
CA ASN A 7 -11.98 7.42 -6.20
C ASN A 7 -12.44 8.07 -7.52
N GLU A 8 -13.25 7.41 -8.33
CA GLU A 8 -13.69 7.83 -9.67
C GLU A 8 -12.55 7.92 -10.70
N LYS A 9 -11.38 7.38 -10.36
CA LYS A 9 -10.16 7.52 -11.20
C LYS A 9 -9.81 6.24 -11.93
N ILE A 10 -10.11 5.07 -11.36
CA ILE A 10 -9.82 3.78 -11.99
C ILE A 10 -10.80 2.71 -11.52
N VAL A 11 -11.23 1.87 -12.45
CA VAL A 11 -12.04 0.68 -12.15
C VAL A 11 -11.13 -0.54 -12.18
N VAL A 12 -11.08 -1.27 -11.08
CA VAL A 12 -10.31 -2.52 -10.97
C VAL A 12 -11.24 -3.70 -10.69
N SER A 13 -10.85 -4.87 -11.17
CA SER A 13 -11.57 -6.10 -10.91
C SER A 13 -10.94 -6.85 -9.75
N ILE A 14 -11.69 -7.09 -8.69
CA ILE A 14 -11.23 -7.74 -7.47
C ILE A 14 -12.17 -8.92 -7.18
N ASP A 15 -11.60 -10.03 -6.71
CA ASP A 15 -12.39 -11.14 -6.20
C ASP A 15 -12.33 -11.19 -4.67
N PRO A 16 -13.30 -10.58 -3.96
CA PRO A 16 -13.21 -10.40 -2.50
C PRO A 16 -13.32 -11.71 -1.71
N ASP A 17 -13.90 -12.75 -2.33
CA ASP A 17 -14.08 -14.07 -1.73
C ASP A 17 -12.90 -15.01 -2.03
N SER A 18 -11.96 -14.61 -2.88
CA SER A 18 -10.79 -15.41 -3.24
C SER A 18 -9.71 -15.35 -2.17
N ALA A 19 -9.40 -16.50 -1.57
CA ALA A 19 -8.27 -16.67 -0.66
C ALA A 19 -6.92 -16.37 -1.33
N GLU A 20 -6.77 -16.66 -2.62
CA GLU A 20 -5.57 -16.36 -3.39
C GLU A 20 -5.37 -14.86 -3.58
N PHE A 21 -6.44 -14.13 -3.93
CA PHE A 21 -6.38 -12.68 -4.03
C PHE A 21 -6.10 -12.05 -2.67
N ALA A 22 -6.81 -12.48 -1.62
CA ALA A 22 -6.58 -12.01 -0.26
C ALA A 22 -5.13 -12.24 0.19
N GLY A 23 -4.56 -13.42 -0.09
CA GLY A 23 -3.15 -13.73 0.16
C GLY A 23 -2.21 -12.73 -0.51
N ARG A 24 -2.41 -12.42 -1.79
CA ARG A 24 -1.60 -11.42 -2.51
C ARG A 24 -1.73 -10.01 -1.90
N VAL A 25 -2.91 -9.61 -1.45
CA VAL A 25 -3.12 -8.33 -0.74
C VAL A 25 -2.31 -8.30 0.56
N PHE A 26 -2.37 -9.38 1.35
CA PHE A 26 -1.67 -9.50 2.62
C PHE A 26 -0.14 -9.49 2.47
N ASP A 27 0.36 -10.19 1.44
CA ASP A 27 1.78 -10.20 1.09
C ASP A 27 2.26 -8.83 0.62
N THR A 28 1.45 -8.15 -0.21
CA THR A 28 1.74 -6.79 -0.67
C THR A 28 1.79 -5.81 0.50
N LEU A 29 0.82 -5.86 1.43
CA LEU A 29 0.82 -5.04 2.64
C LEU A 29 2.11 -5.23 3.45
N SER A 30 2.50 -6.49 3.67
CA SER A 30 3.68 -6.85 4.45
C SER A 30 5.00 -6.42 3.78
N ALA A 31 5.10 -6.62 2.46
CA ALA A 31 6.26 -6.24 1.66
C ALA A 31 6.44 -4.72 1.64
N VAL A 32 5.35 -3.98 1.40
CA VAL A 32 5.33 -2.52 1.37
C VAL A 32 5.68 -1.93 2.74
N ASP A 33 5.09 -2.43 3.83
CA ASP A 33 5.42 -2.01 5.19
C ASP A 33 6.90 -2.27 5.54
N LYS A 34 7.46 -3.40 5.08
CA LYS A 34 8.90 -3.69 5.26
C LYS A 34 9.78 -2.66 4.56
N LYS A 35 9.43 -2.25 3.33
CA LYS A 35 10.18 -1.21 2.58
C LYS A 35 10.07 0.15 3.25
N GLN A 36 8.87 0.58 3.62
CA GLN A 36 8.65 1.84 4.35
C GLN A 36 9.47 1.91 5.64
N ARG A 37 9.48 0.82 6.43
CA ARG A 37 10.26 0.75 7.68
C ARG A 37 11.77 0.74 7.44
N ARG A 38 12.25 0.20 6.31
CA ARG A 38 13.66 0.28 5.93
C ARG A 38 14.04 1.71 5.57
N LEU A 39 13.20 2.38 4.77
CA LEU A 39 13.41 3.79 4.40
C LEU A 39 13.42 4.71 5.64
N ILE A 40 12.52 4.50 6.60
CA ILE A 40 12.50 5.27 7.86
C ILE A 40 13.80 5.05 8.66
N ARG A 41 14.31 3.82 8.72
CA ARG A 41 15.56 3.49 9.43
C ARG A 41 16.81 4.01 8.73
N ALA A 42 16.73 4.27 7.42
CA ALA A 42 17.82 4.86 6.65
C ALA A 42 17.93 6.39 6.84
N LYS A 43 17.03 7.02 7.62
CA LYS A 43 17.16 8.44 8.01
C LYS A 43 18.44 8.59 8.86
N GLY A 44 19.53 9.00 8.22
CA GLY A 44 20.86 9.05 8.83
C GLY A 44 22.01 8.85 7.82
N ILE A 45 21.71 8.37 6.62
CA ILE A 45 22.66 8.40 5.50
C ILE A 45 22.73 9.80 4.87
N ALA A 46 23.72 10.03 4.01
CA ALA A 46 23.88 11.30 3.31
C ALA A 46 22.60 11.68 2.53
N SER A 47 22.27 12.98 2.48
CA SER A 47 21.00 13.46 1.93
C SER A 47 20.75 13.05 0.47
N ALA A 48 21.80 13.02 -0.37
CA ALA A 48 21.71 12.59 -1.76
C ALA A 48 21.35 11.10 -1.85
N ASP A 49 22.06 10.25 -1.11
CA ASP A 49 21.81 8.80 -1.05
C ASP A 49 20.40 8.50 -0.49
N TYR A 50 19.95 9.29 0.48
CA TYR A 50 18.59 9.16 1.02
C TYR A 50 17.51 9.49 -0.02
N TYR A 51 17.73 10.53 -0.82
CA TYR A 51 16.79 10.92 -1.87
C TYR A 51 16.66 9.83 -2.95
N ASP A 52 17.78 9.29 -3.42
CA ASP A 52 17.79 8.22 -4.42
C ASP A 52 17.21 6.91 -3.86
N LEU A 53 17.51 6.60 -2.60
CA LEU A 53 16.88 5.48 -1.89
C LEU A 53 15.36 5.67 -1.75
N SER A 54 14.91 6.89 -1.42
CA SER A 54 13.49 7.21 -1.32
C SER A 54 12.79 7.03 -2.67
N LYS A 55 13.35 7.57 -3.76
CA LYS A 55 12.80 7.44 -5.11
C LYS A 55 12.74 5.99 -5.60
N SER A 56 13.81 5.23 -5.40
CA SER A 56 13.84 3.81 -5.79
C SER A 56 12.86 2.97 -4.96
N THR A 57 12.74 3.24 -3.67
CA THR A 57 11.76 2.60 -2.78
C THR A 57 10.33 2.94 -3.21
N GLU A 58 10.06 4.20 -3.52
CA GLU A 58 8.75 4.66 -4.00
C GLU A 58 8.32 3.92 -5.26
N ARG A 59 9.18 3.93 -6.29
CA ARG A 59 8.92 3.25 -7.56
C ARG A 59 8.65 1.76 -7.36
N SER A 60 9.49 1.11 -6.54
CA SER A 60 9.35 -0.32 -6.24
C SER A 60 8.07 -0.65 -5.47
N MET A 61 7.57 0.26 -4.64
CA MET A 61 6.31 0.09 -3.92
C MET A 61 5.10 0.34 -4.81
N ARG A 62 5.13 1.40 -5.64
CA ARG A 62 4.09 1.65 -6.65
C ARG A 62 3.91 0.44 -7.56
N GLN A 63 5.01 -0.08 -8.12
CA GLN A 63 4.97 -1.24 -9.00
C GLN A 63 4.35 -2.49 -8.34
N GLN A 64 4.59 -2.72 -7.04
CA GLN A 64 3.99 -3.86 -6.34
C GLN A 64 2.47 -3.71 -6.18
N ILE A 65 2.01 -2.50 -5.87
CA ILE A 65 0.58 -2.20 -5.75
C ILE A 65 -0.09 -2.30 -7.13
N ASP A 66 0.53 -1.74 -8.17
CA ASP A 66 0.00 -1.81 -9.53
C ASP A 66 -0.08 -3.26 -10.04
N THR A 67 0.93 -4.09 -9.71
CA THR A 67 0.94 -5.53 -10.04
C THR A 67 -0.18 -6.29 -9.34
N LEU A 68 -0.53 -5.91 -8.09
CA LEU A 68 -1.63 -6.53 -7.36
C LEU A 68 -2.97 -6.39 -8.09
N PHE A 69 -3.21 -5.24 -8.72
CA PHE A 69 -4.44 -4.96 -9.48
C PHE A 69 -4.31 -5.21 -10.98
N ASN A 70 -3.11 -5.55 -11.46
CA ASN A 70 -2.77 -5.61 -12.88
C ASN A 70 -3.18 -4.31 -13.63
N ALA A 71 -3.01 -3.16 -12.98
CA ALA A 71 -3.47 -1.86 -13.45
C ALA A 71 -2.65 -0.73 -12.81
N PRO A 72 -2.49 0.44 -13.48
CA PRO A 72 -1.71 1.58 -12.98
C PRO A 72 -2.47 2.37 -11.89
N VAL A 73 -2.84 1.71 -10.80
CA VAL A 73 -3.64 2.27 -9.70
C VAL A 73 -2.93 3.40 -9.00
N CYS A 74 -1.62 3.28 -8.75
CA CYS A 74 -0.87 4.32 -8.07
C CYS A 74 -0.85 5.63 -8.85
N GLU A 75 -0.65 5.58 -10.17
CA GLU A 75 -0.69 6.77 -11.02
C GLU A 75 -2.10 7.36 -11.08
N ALA A 76 -3.12 6.52 -11.31
CA ALA A 76 -4.49 7.00 -11.37
C ALA A 76 -4.93 7.65 -10.05
N VAL A 77 -4.68 7.01 -8.91
CA VAL A 77 -5.21 7.43 -7.61
C VAL A 77 -4.39 8.58 -7.02
N PHE A 78 -3.07 8.48 -7.04
CA PHE A 78 -2.15 9.40 -6.34
C PHE A 78 -1.43 10.37 -7.30
N GLY A 79 -1.39 10.09 -8.60
CA GLY A 79 -0.64 10.89 -9.57
C GLY A 79 0.82 11.05 -9.17
N ALA A 80 1.30 12.30 -9.19
CA ALA A 80 2.66 12.65 -8.81
C ALA A 80 2.92 12.60 -7.30
N ASP A 81 1.89 12.47 -6.45
CA ASP A 81 2.08 12.49 -5.00
C ASP A 81 2.78 11.21 -4.52
N PRO A 82 3.86 11.33 -3.72
CA PRO A 82 4.53 10.16 -3.18
C PRO A 82 3.55 9.32 -2.35
N ILE A 83 3.52 8.02 -2.58
CA ILE A 83 2.63 7.12 -1.84
C ILE A 83 2.93 7.05 -0.33
N PHE A 84 4.07 7.61 0.10
CA PHE A 84 4.46 7.82 1.48
C PHE A 84 3.82 9.04 2.14
N ALA A 85 3.27 9.96 1.35
CA ALA A 85 2.58 11.15 1.82
C ALA A 85 1.49 10.74 2.81
N LEU A 86 1.26 11.60 3.80
CA LEU A 86 0.31 11.30 4.86
C LEU A 86 -1.04 11.92 4.55
N SER A 87 -2.09 11.11 4.69
CA SER A 87 -3.48 11.55 4.70
C SER A 87 -4.16 10.93 5.93
N GLY A 88 -4.72 11.78 6.80
CA GLY A 88 -5.29 11.36 8.08
C GLY A 88 -4.28 10.66 9.01
N GLY A 89 -3.01 11.06 8.98
CA GLY A 89 -1.95 10.47 9.80
C GLY A 89 -1.35 9.15 9.29
N CYS A 90 -1.86 8.62 8.17
CA CYS A 90 -1.40 7.37 7.55
C CYS A 90 -0.84 7.59 6.14
N PRO A 91 0.13 6.77 5.70
CA PRO A 91 0.60 6.79 4.31
C PRO A 91 -0.53 6.49 3.31
N LEU A 92 -0.51 7.15 2.15
CA LEU A 92 -1.49 6.92 1.08
C LEU A 92 -1.60 5.44 0.67
N TRP A 93 -0.47 4.75 0.51
CA TRP A 93 -0.49 3.31 0.19
C TRP A 93 -1.21 2.47 1.24
N PHE A 94 -1.12 2.86 2.52
CA PHE A 94 -1.75 2.12 3.61
C PHE A 94 -3.26 2.31 3.58
N ASN A 95 -3.73 3.55 3.39
CA ASN A 95 -5.16 3.85 3.31
C ASN A 95 -5.81 3.07 2.15
N LEU A 96 -5.12 2.95 1.00
CA LEU A 96 -5.59 2.14 -0.13
C LEU A 96 -5.69 0.65 0.24
N LEU A 97 -4.60 0.04 0.72
CA LEU A 97 -4.58 -1.39 1.02
C LEU A 97 -5.53 -1.76 2.17
N GLU A 98 -5.66 -0.90 3.19
CA GLU A 98 -6.62 -1.11 4.28
C GLU A 98 -8.07 -1.10 3.75
N GLY A 99 -8.41 -0.14 2.88
CA GLY A 99 -9.72 -0.08 2.23
C GLY A 99 -10.03 -1.37 1.49
N ILE A 100 -9.08 -1.89 0.70
CA ILE A 100 -9.26 -3.17 -0.01
C ILE A 100 -9.42 -4.33 0.95
N ILE A 101 -8.62 -4.41 2.02
CA ILE A 101 -8.73 -5.47 3.03
C ILE A 101 -10.13 -5.51 3.65
N HIS A 102 -10.75 -4.34 3.89
CA HIS A 102 -12.10 -4.26 4.45
C HIS A 102 -13.19 -4.78 3.49
N THR A 103 -12.89 -4.89 2.19
CA THR A 103 -13.81 -5.47 1.20
C THR A 103 -13.69 -7.00 1.08
N LEU A 104 -12.63 -7.59 1.63
CA LEU A 104 -12.38 -9.04 1.52
C LEU A 104 -13.22 -9.81 2.53
N SER A 105 -13.71 -10.98 2.12
CA SER A 105 -14.40 -11.92 3.01
C SER A 105 -13.42 -12.77 3.83
N VAL A 106 -12.15 -12.80 3.42
CA VAL A 106 -11.08 -13.57 4.07
C VAL A 106 -10.48 -12.76 5.21
N PRO A 107 -10.41 -13.32 6.45
CA PRO A 107 -9.87 -12.58 7.58
C PRO A 107 -8.36 -12.30 7.41
N PRO A 108 -7.87 -11.13 7.84
CA PRO A 108 -6.45 -10.80 7.76
C PRO A 108 -5.57 -11.79 8.56
N THR A 109 -4.34 -12.00 8.12
CA THR A 109 -3.36 -12.78 8.90
C THR A 109 -2.95 -12.04 10.19
N THR A 110 -2.31 -12.75 11.13
CA THR A 110 -1.80 -12.14 12.37
C THR A 110 -0.80 -11.02 12.09
N GLU A 111 0.05 -11.18 11.07
CA GLU A 111 0.98 -10.13 10.66
C GLU A 111 0.23 -8.92 10.08
N CYS A 112 -0.75 -9.13 9.22
CA CYS A 112 -1.56 -8.03 8.68
C CYS A 112 -2.28 -7.26 9.79
N ARG A 113 -2.90 -7.95 10.74
CA ARG A 113 -3.52 -7.29 11.92
C ARG A 113 -2.52 -6.46 12.70
N ARG A 114 -1.29 -6.96 12.88
CA ARG A 114 -0.22 -6.23 13.59
C ARG A 114 0.20 -4.96 12.83
N ILE A 115 0.26 -5.03 11.50
CA ILE A 115 0.56 -3.88 10.64
C ILE A 115 -0.58 -2.86 10.72
N MET A 116 -1.83 -3.28 10.51
CA MET A 116 -3.00 -2.41 10.54
C MET A 116 -3.13 -1.68 11.89
N LYS A 117 -3.03 -2.39 13.02
CA LYS A 117 -3.07 -1.77 14.36
C LYS A 117 -2.01 -0.68 14.55
N ARG A 118 -0.80 -0.89 14.00
CA ARG A 118 0.31 0.06 14.11
C ARG A 118 0.05 1.35 13.33
N TYR A 119 -0.54 1.27 12.14
CA TYR A 119 -0.88 2.45 11.36
C TYR A 119 -2.14 3.11 11.89
N ALA A 120 -3.16 2.35 12.32
CA ALA A 120 -4.34 2.89 12.97
C ALA A 120 -3.99 3.76 14.20
N ALA A 121 -3.00 3.35 15.01
CA ALA A 121 -2.52 4.14 16.15
C ALA A 121 -1.89 5.51 15.78
N LYS A 122 -1.57 5.74 14.49
CA LYS A 122 -1.00 7.00 13.97
C LYS A 122 -2.06 7.95 13.42
N ARG A 123 -3.31 7.51 13.27
CA ARG A 123 -4.44 8.38 12.95
C ARG A 123 -4.74 9.23 14.19
N ARG A 124 -4.20 10.44 14.24
CA ARG A 124 -4.48 11.44 15.28
C ARG A 124 -4.94 12.72 14.59
#